data_AF-A0A7W5DH74-F1
#
_entry.id   AF-A0A7W5DH74-F1
#
_cell.length_a   1.000
_cell.length_b   1.000
_cell.length_c   1.000
_cell.angle_alpha   90.00
_cell.angle_beta   90.00
_cell.angle_gamma   90.00
#
_symmetry.space_group_name_H-M   'P 1'
#
loop_
_entity.id
_entity.type
_entity.pdbx_description
1 polymer ?
#
loop_
_entity_poly.entity_id
_entity_poly.type
_entity_poly.pdbx_seq_one_letter_code
_entity_poly.pdbx_strand_id
1 'polypeptide(L)'
;DMDADYYLETIRTVFQEFDLVNGTWEVKSPEGVQELVRPQDIRSTGLLTIEGELDDISGAGQTRAAHDLCTGIVSEEQRHLEVKGAGHYGIFSGRRWREKVYPEVRAFIAARG
;
A
#
# COMPACT_ATOMS: atom_id res chain seq x y z
N ASP A 1 15.49 17.63 -6.15
CA ASP A 1 15.35 18.32 -4.86
C ASP A 1 13.87 18.43 -4.58
N MET A 2 13.42 18.02 -3.41
CA MET A 2 12.01 18.00 -3.03
C MET A 2 11.74 19.30 -2.27
N ASP A 3 10.68 20.03 -2.63
CA ASP A 3 10.37 21.31 -2.00
C ASP A 3 10.18 21.15 -0.48
N ALA A 4 10.68 22.11 0.31
CA ALA A 4 10.58 22.08 1.76
C ALA A 4 9.11 22.01 2.22
N ASP A 5 8.21 22.64 1.47
CA ASP A 5 6.77 22.62 1.72
C ASP A 5 6.21 21.18 1.65
N TYR A 6 6.64 20.39 0.66
CA TYR A 6 6.21 18.99 0.50
C TYR A 6 6.74 18.09 1.64
N TYR A 7 7.96 18.34 2.11
CA TYR A 7 8.53 17.61 3.23
C TYR A 7 7.78 17.91 4.55
N LEU A 8 7.48 19.19 4.81
CA LEU A 8 6.73 19.61 5.99
C LEU A 8 5.28 19.10 5.97
N GLU A 9 4.63 19.12 4.79
CA GLU A 9 3.30 18.54 4.60
C GLU A 9 3.31 17.04 4.94
N THR A 10 4.29 16.29 4.43
CA THR A 10 4.42 14.85 4.73
C THR A 10 4.59 14.60 6.23
N ILE A 11 5.43 15.38 6.92
CA ILE A 11 5.60 15.28 8.37
C ILE A 11 4.27 15.49 9.08
N ARG A 12 3.58 16.59 8.75
CA ARG A 12 2.32 16.94 9.40
C ARG A 12 1.27 15.84 9.17
N THR A 13 0.98 15.52 7.91
CA THR A 13 -0.10 14.61 7.53
C THR A 13 0.14 13.17 7.94
N VAL A 14 1.35 12.64 7.75
CA VAL A 14 1.65 11.21 8.00
C VAL A 14 2.07 10.95 9.44
N PHE A 15 2.93 11.80 10.00
CA PHE A 15 3.60 11.52 11.28
C PHE A 15 3.03 12.26 12.49
N GLN A 16 2.30 13.37 12.30
CA GLN A 16 1.71 14.15 13.41
C GLN A 16 0.18 13.99 13.48
N GLU A 17 -0.51 14.21 12.37
CA GLU A 17 -1.98 14.29 12.31
C GLU A 17 -2.62 12.95 11.93
N PHE A 18 -1.86 12.06 11.29
CA PHE A 18 -2.31 10.73 10.84
C PHE A 18 -3.60 10.81 10.01
N ASP A 19 -3.64 11.76 9.08
CA ASP A 19 -4.90 12.21 8.46
C ASP A 19 -5.65 11.10 7.73
N LEU A 20 -4.93 10.15 7.11
CA LEU A 20 -5.55 9.04 6.37
C LEU A 20 -6.36 8.12 7.29
N VAL A 21 -5.75 7.67 8.41
CA VAL A 21 -6.42 6.74 9.34
C VAL A 21 -7.51 7.45 10.15
N ASN A 22 -7.38 8.75 10.37
CA ASN A 22 -8.41 9.59 10.98
C ASN A 22 -9.53 9.99 10.01
N GLY A 23 -9.36 9.72 8.71
CA GLY A 23 -10.35 10.05 7.68
C GLY A 23 -10.52 11.56 7.45
N THR A 24 -9.48 12.35 7.76
CA THR A 24 -9.42 13.81 7.65
C THR A 24 -8.55 14.29 6.50
N TRP A 25 -7.87 13.38 5.79
CA TRP A 25 -6.96 13.79 4.70
C TRP A 25 -7.75 14.31 3.49
N GLU A 26 -7.61 15.60 3.20
CA GLU A 26 -8.11 16.23 1.98
C GLU A 26 -6.99 16.39 0.95
N VAL A 27 -7.29 16.10 -0.31
CA VAL A 27 -6.42 16.34 -1.45
C VAL A 27 -7.17 17.06 -2.55
N LYS A 28 -6.45 17.87 -3.33
CA LYS A 28 -7.04 18.60 -4.45
C LYS A 28 -7.26 17.67 -5.66
N SER A 29 -8.50 17.56 -6.14
CA SER A 29 -8.84 16.85 -7.36
C SER A 29 -8.29 17.53 -8.62
N PRO A 30 -8.24 16.84 -9.77
CA PRO A 30 -7.85 17.46 -11.05
C PRO A 30 -8.67 18.72 -11.40
N GLU A 31 -9.93 18.76 -10.98
CA GLU A 31 -10.86 19.89 -11.15
C GLU A 31 -10.62 21.03 -10.14
N GLY A 32 -9.75 20.80 -9.16
CA GLY A 32 -9.31 21.78 -8.19
C GLY A 32 -10.16 21.86 -6.91
N VAL A 33 -11.01 20.87 -6.66
CA VAL A 33 -11.88 20.77 -5.50
C VAL A 33 -11.14 19.98 -4.40
N GLN A 34 -11.29 20.36 -3.13
CA GLN A 34 -10.79 19.54 -2.02
C GLN A 34 -11.69 18.32 -1.84
N GLU A 35 -11.09 17.14 -1.81
CA GLU A 35 -11.78 15.86 -1.66
C GLU A 35 -11.11 15.02 -0.58
N LEU A 36 -11.92 14.34 0.23
CA LEU A 36 -11.40 13.43 1.24
C LEU A 36 -10.85 12.17 0.59
N VAL A 37 -9.67 11.73 1.03
CA VAL A 37 -9.10 10.45 0.66
C VAL A 37 -9.92 9.34 1.33
N ARG A 38 -10.62 8.54 0.52
CA ARG A 38 -11.52 7.46 0.97
C ARG A 38 -11.12 6.09 0.37
N PRO A 39 -10.18 5.35 0.98
CA PRO A 39 -9.79 4.02 0.49
C PRO A 39 -10.96 3.03 0.39
N GLN A 40 -11.99 3.19 1.23
CA GLN A 40 -13.19 2.36 1.22
C GLN A 40 -14.02 2.47 -0.08
N ASP A 41 -13.82 3.53 -0.87
CA ASP A 41 -14.56 3.74 -2.12
C ASP A 41 -13.96 2.97 -3.30
N ILE A 42 -12.79 2.34 -3.10
CA ILE A 42 -12.18 1.43 -4.07
C ILE A 42 -12.97 0.11 -4.09
N ARG A 43 -13.59 -0.22 -5.23
CA ARG A 43 -14.50 -1.38 -5.36
C ARG A 43 -14.18 -2.33 -6.51
N SER A 44 -13.68 -1.80 -7.61
CA SER A 44 -13.61 -2.53 -8.90
C SER A 44 -12.18 -2.96 -9.24
N THR A 45 -11.44 -3.47 -8.27
CA THR A 45 -10.07 -3.96 -8.45
C THR A 45 -9.71 -4.99 -7.39
N GLY A 46 -8.53 -5.59 -7.49
CA GLY A 46 -7.99 -6.48 -6.49
C GLY A 46 -6.92 -5.80 -5.67
N LEU A 47 -6.69 -6.32 -4.47
CA LEU A 47 -5.65 -5.83 -3.58
C LEU A 47 -4.69 -6.98 -3.23
N LEU A 48 -3.44 -6.85 -3.68
CA LEU A 48 -2.34 -7.73 -3.27
C LEU A 48 -1.33 -6.88 -2.49
N THR A 49 -1.09 -7.22 -1.22
CA THR A 49 -0.02 -6.64 -0.41
C THR A 49 1.13 -7.63 -0.24
N ILE A 50 2.36 -7.15 -0.28
CA ILE A 50 3.58 -7.97 -0.20
C ILE A 50 4.54 -7.32 0.77
N GLU A 51 4.99 -8.07 1.78
CA GLU A 51 5.90 -7.61 2.84
C GLU A 51 7.12 -8.52 2.96
N GLY A 52 8.25 -7.97 3.40
CA GLY A 52 9.41 -8.75 3.82
C GLY A 52 9.43 -8.95 5.33
N GLU A 53 9.67 -10.18 5.79
CA GLU A 53 9.78 -10.49 7.24
C GLU A 53 10.89 -9.69 7.95
N LEU A 54 11.95 -9.33 7.23
CA LEU A 54 13.12 -8.61 7.74
C LEU A 54 13.23 -7.19 7.15
N ASP A 55 12.10 -6.61 6.74
CA ASP A 55 12.04 -5.24 6.22
C ASP A 55 12.21 -4.23 7.35
N ASP A 56 13.24 -3.39 7.23
CA ASP A 56 13.63 -2.35 8.19
C ASP A 56 13.09 -0.96 7.84
N ILE A 57 12.39 -0.82 6.71
CA ILE A 57 11.80 0.43 6.22
C ILE A 57 10.28 0.41 6.45
N SER A 58 9.60 -0.66 6.03
CA SER A 58 8.19 -0.90 6.31
C SER A 58 8.04 -2.13 7.19
N GLY A 59 7.73 -1.91 8.47
CA GLY A 59 7.61 -3.01 9.43
C GLY A 59 6.45 -3.94 9.12
N ALA A 60 6.53 -5.17 9.63
CA ALA A 60 5.49 -6.20 9.46
C ALA A 60 4.10 -5.66 9.81
N GLY A 61 3.14 -5.88 8.92
CA GLY A 61 1.75 -5.47 9.05
C GLY A 61 1.41 -4.07 8.51
N GLN A 62 2.40 -3.20 8.22
CA GLN A 62 2.13 -1.84 7.75
C GLN A 62 1.52 -1.81 6.34
N THR A 63 2.01 -2.65 5.43
CA THR A 63 1.45 -2.79 4.08
C THR A 63 0.14 -3.57 4.15
N ARG A 64 0.05 -4.58 5.03
CA ARG A 64 -1.17 -5.36 5.26
C ARG A 64 -2.34 -4.48 5.75
N ALA A 65 -2.08 -3.40 6.47
CA ALA A 65 -3.12 -2.47 6.93
C ALA A 65 -3.96 -1.85 5.79
N ALA A 66 -3.46 -1.84 4.54
CA ALA A 66 -4.24 -1.43 3.38
C ALA A 66 -5.53 -2.24 3.21
N HIS A 67 -5.55 -3.51 3.65
CA HIS A 67 -6.74 -4.36 3.60
C HIS A 67 -7.87 -3.85 4.51
N ASP A 68 -7.52 -3.31 5.68
CA ASP A 68 -8.49 -2.75 6.64
C ASP A 68 -9.00 -1.38 6.18
N LEU A 69 -8.22 -0.65 5.38
CA LEU A 69 -8.63 0.64 4.80
C LEU A 69 -9.52 0.44 3.56
N CYS A 70 -9.17 -0.49 2.68
CA CYS A 70 -9.84 -0.73 1.39
C CYS A 70 -11.06 -1.65 1.51
N THR A 71 -11.97 -1.34 2.43
CA THR A 71 -13.16 -2.18 2.76
C THR A 71 -14.16 -2.35 1.61
N GLY A 72 -14.07 -1.52 0.56
CA GLY A 72 -14.90 -1.65 -0.64
C GLY A 72 -14.51 -2.82 -1.56
N ILE A 73 -13.31 -3.38 -1.40
CA ILE A 73 -12.83 -4.53 -2.17
C ILE A 73 -13.31 -5.81 -1.48
N VAL A 74 -14.04 -6.67 -2.21
CA VAL A 74 -14.55 -7.92 -1.62
C VAL A 74 -13.41 -8.87 -1.24
N SER A 75 -13.61 -9.65 -0.17
CA SER A 75 -12.54 -10.42 0.49
C SER A 75 -11.82 -11.42 -0.44
N GLU A 76 -12.56 -11.98 -1.40
CA GLU A 76 -12.07 -12.93 -2.39
C GLU A 76 -11.04 -12.31 -3.32
N GLU A 77 -11.06 -10.99 -3.47
CA GLU A 77 -10.19 -10.19 -4.34
C GLU A 77 -8.97 -9.61 -3.59
N GLN A 78 -8.89 -9.90 -2.28
CA GLN A 78 -7.81 -9.47 -1.40
C GLN A 78 -6.83 -10.61 -1.12
N ARG A 79 -5.53 -10.35 -1.24
CA ARG A 79 -4.44 -11.29 -0.96
C ARG A 79 -3.30 -10.57 -0.23
N HIS A 80 -2.64 -11.28 0.67
CA HIS A 80 -1.46 -10.79 1.39
C HIS A 80 -0.37 -11.86 1.39
N LEU A 81 0.87 -11.45 1.12
CA LEU A 81 2.05 -12.31 1.13
C LEU A 81 3.14 -11.71 2.02
N GLU A 82 3.53 -12.44 3.06
CA GLU A 82 4.75 -12.16 3.81
C GLU A 82 5.89 -13.08 3.31
N VAL A 83 7.01 -12.48 2.92
CA VAL A 83 8.15 -13.18 2.31
C VAL A 83 9.24 -13.40 3.36
N LYS A 84 9.30 -14.63 3.87
CA LYS A 84 10.28 -15.02 4.89
C LYS A 84 11.73 -14.73 4.50
N GLY A 85 12.45 -14.13 5.44
CA GLY A 85 13.83 -13.69 5.33
C GLY A 85 14.07 -12.55 4.34
N ALA A 86 13.07 -12.04 3.61
CA ALA A 86 13.27 -10.89 2.75
C ALA A 86 13.35 -9.61 3.60
N GLY A 87 14.40 -8.81 3.36
CA GLY A 87 14.36 -7.40 3.70
C GLY A 87 13.71 -6.59 2.57
N HIS A 88 13.68 -5.27 2.72
CA HIS A 88 12.98 -4.35 1.83
C HIS A 88 13.22 -4.59 0.34
N TYR A 89 14.49 -4.62 -0.09
CA TYR A 89 14.81 -4.81 -1.52
C TYR A 89 14.68 -6.26 -2.00
N GLY A 90 14.59 -7.22 -1.06
CA GLY A 90 14.47 -8.64 -1.36
C GLY A 90 13.10 -9.05 -1.92
N ILE A 91 12.07 -8.24 -1.68
CA ILE A 91 10.73 -8.43 -2.27
C ILE A 91 10.59 -7.82 -3.67
N PHE A 92 11.61 -7.12 -4.18
CA PHE A 92 11.61 -6.55 -5.54
C PHE A 92 12.66 -7.18 -6.47
N SER A 93 13.64 -7.92 -5.92
CA SER A 93 14.76 -8.44 -6.69
C SER A 93 15.36 -9.75 -6.14
N GLY A 94 16.29 -10.34 -6.89
CA GLY A 94 17.04 -11.51 -6.45
C GLY A 94 16.23 -12.81 -6.39
N ARG A 95 16.71 -13.75 -5.56
CA ARG A 95 16.14 -15.10 -5.48
C ARG A 95 14.71 -15.09 -4.92
N ARG A 96 14.48 -14.35 -3.83
CA ARG A 96 13.16 -14.27 -3.18
C ARG A 96 12.11 -13.68 -4.10
N TRP A 97 12.43 -12.63 -4.87
CA TRP A 97 11.55 -12.15 -5.93
C TRP A 97 11.19 -13.24 -6.93
N ARG A 98 12.19 -13.87 -7.58
CA ARG A 98 11.94 -14.85 -8.65
C ARG A 98 11.17 -16.08 -8.19
N GLU A 99 11.42 -16.54 -6.97
CA GLU A 99 10.90 -17.82 -6.47
C GLU A 99 9.66 -17.66 -5.59
N LYS A 100 9.42 -16.49 -4.98
CA LYS A 100 8.32 -16.26 -4.03
C LYS A 100 7.36 -15.18 -4.48
N VAL A 101 7.85 -14.01 -4.89
CA VAL A 101 6.99 -12.85 -5.15
C VAL A 101 6.41 -12.87 -6.57
N TYR A 102 7.28 -13.01 -7.57
CA TYR A 102 6.89 -12.94 -8.98
C TYR A 102 5.83 -13.98 -9.37
N PRO A 103 5.89 -15.25 -8.93
CA PRO A 103 4.84 -16.22 -9.22
C PRO A 103 3.46 -15.79 -8.68
N GLU A 104 3.41 -15.23 -7.47
CA GLU A 104 2.18 -14.76 -6.83
C GLU A 104 1.61 -13.55 -7.56
N VAL A 105 2.45 -12.57 -7.91
CA VAL A 105 2.04 -11.41 -8.71
C VAL A 105 1.45 -11.85 -10.06
N ARG A 106 2.14 -12.76 -10.76
CA ARG A 106 1.68 -13.27 -12.06
C ARG A 106 0.35 -14.02 -11.93
N ALA A 107 0.23 -14.89 -10.92
CA ALA A 107 -1.00 -15.64 -10.68
C ALA A 107 -2.17 -14.72 -10.31
N PHE A 108 -1.91 -13.71 -9.46
CA PHE A 108 -2.89 -12.72 -9.07
C PHE A 108 -3.42 -11.91 -10.27
N ILE A 109 -2.54 -11.47 -11.17
CA ILE A 109 -2.94 -10.76 -12.40
C ILE A 109 -3.71 -11.70 -13.34
N ALA A 110 -3.22 -12.92 -13.56
CA ALA A 110 -3.86 -13.88 -14.46
C ALA A 110 -5.27 -14.31 -14.01
N ALA A 111 -5.53 -14.34 -12.70
CA ALA A 111 -6.85 -14.63 -12.16
C ALA A 111 -7.88 -13.51 -12.38
N ARG A 112 -7.44 -12.33 -12.88
CA ARG A 112 -8.22 -11.10 -12.99
C ARG A 112 -8.20 -10.51 -14.41
N GLY A 113 -7.65 -11.25 -15.37
CA GLY A 113 -7.58 -10.90 -16.80
C GLY A 113 -8.70 -11.51 -17.62
#